data_AF-A0A3M1AD38-F1
#
_entry.id   AF-A0A3M1AD38-F1
#
_cell.length_a   1.000
_cell.length_b   1.000
_cell.length_c   1.000
_cell.angle_alpha   90.00
_cell.angle_beta   90.00
_cell.angle_gamma   90.00
#
_symmetry.space_group_name_H-M   'P 1'
#
loop_
_entity.id
_entity.type
_entity.pdbx_description
1 polymer ?
#
loop_
_entity_poly.entity_id
_entity_poly.type
_entity_poly.pdbx_seq_one_letter_code
_entity_poly.pdbx_strand_id
1 'polypeptide(L)'
;GPEFENPIFAPSRRFDIELEMGAVVGQPSEFGRPVTVAEADEMIFGYVLLNDWSARDIQAWEYQPLGPFQAKATATTISPWIVMAAALEPFRVSTPPRERPLLPYLQEPGPMLYDIHLEVDLIPEGGEPTTITRTNYREMYYSSAQQLAHHTSSGCPMNVGDLLGSGTISGPTKESRGSLLELSWGGKEPITLKGGESRSFIEDNDTITMRGWAQADGYRIGFGECTGKVLPALPEDELPFMRG
;
A
#
# COMPACT_ATOMS: atom_id res chain seq x y z
N GLY A 1 7.71 -18.42 -14.26
CA GLY A 1 8.83 -17.48 -14.40
C GLY A 1 9.63 -17.78 -15.66
N PRO A 2 10.78 -17.11 -15.86
CA PRO A 2 11.64 -17.27 -17.04
C PRO A 2 12.25 -18.67 -17.20
N GLU A 3 12.17 -19.50 -16.16
CA GLU A 3 12.65 -20.88 -16.14
C GLU A 3 11.73 -21.88 -16.85
N PHE A 4 10.51 -21.47 -17.21
CA PHE A 4 9.55 -22.32 -17.93
C PHE A 4 9.42 -21.86 -19.39
N GLU A 5 9.36 -22.82 -20.31
CA GLU A 5 9.10 -22.55 -21.72
C GLU A 5 7.71 -21.97 -21.96
N ASN A 6 6.72 -22.44 -21.18
CA ASN A 6 5.34 -21.97 -21.22
C ASN A 6 4.88 -21.56 -19.81
N PRO A 7 3.88 -20.66 -19.69
CA PRO A 7 3.24 -20.39 -18.41
C PRO A 7 2.72 -21.68 -17.79
N ILE A 8 2.88 -21.80 -16.47
CA ILE A 8 2.34 -22.91 -15.70
C ILE A 8 1.30 -22.39 -14.71
N PHE A 9 0.33 -23.24 -14.37
CA PHE A 9 -0.60 -22.98 -13.29
C PHE A 9 -0.01 -23.53 -11.98
N ALA A 10 0.31 -22.66 -11.02
CA ALA A 10 0.94 -23.02 -9.76
C ALA A 10 0.73 -21.93 -8.68
N PRO A 11 0.93 -22.25 -7.38
CA PRO A 11 1.00 -21.24 -6.34
C PRO A 11 2.04 -20.15 -6.62
N SER A 12 1.76 -18.92 -6.18
CA SER A 12 2.73 -17.82 -6.30
C SER A 12 3.99 -18.13 -5.48
N ARG A 13 5.15 -17.86 -6.07
CA ARG A 13 6.48 -17.98 -5.45
C ARG A 13 7.07 -16.62 -5.06
N ARG A 14 6.36 -15.54 -5.37
CA ARG A 14 6.79 -14.16 -5.14
C ARG A 14 5.64 -13.35 -4.56
N PHE A 15 5.01 -13.87 -3.51
CA PHE A 15 3.95 -13.17 -2.79
C PHE A 15 4.54 -12.08 -1.89
N ASP A 16 3.91 -10.93 -1.86
CA ASP A 16 4.52 -9.70 -1.36
C ASP A 16 3.48 -8.79 -0.69
N ILE A 17 3.99 -7.86 0.12
CA ILE A 17 3.23 -6.75 0.69
C ILE A 17 3.38 -5.51 -0.19
N GLU A 18 2.46 -4.59 -0.01
CA GLU A 18 2.66 -3.18 -0.33
C GLU A 18 2.20 -2.35 0.85
N LEU A 19 3.15 -1.69 1.54
CA LEU A 19 2.84 -0.76 2.61
C LEU A 19 2.20 0.49 2.02
N GLU A 20 0.92 0.70 2.31
CA GLU A 20 0.15 1.83 1.82
C GLU A 20 -0.66 2.51 2.93
N MET A 21 -1.15 3.70 2.60
CA MET A 21 -2.23 4.38 3.29
C MET A 21 -3.45 4.40 2.37
N GLY A 22 -4.63 4.17 2.92
CA GLY A 22 -5.90 4.34 2.19
C GLY A 22 -6.60 5.61 2.63
N ALA A 23 -6.91 6.52 1.70
CA ALA A 23 -7.77 7.68 1.95
C ALA A 23 -9.24 7.32 1.72
N VAL A 24 -10.09 7.59 2.71
CA VAL A 24 -11.54 7.28 2.66
C VAL A 24 -12.30 8.55 2.26
N VAL A 25 -13.09 8.46 1.20
CA VAL A 25 -13.95 9.55 0.74
C VAL A 25 -15.16 9.70 1.68
N GLY A 26 -15.35 10.90 2.24
CA GLY A 26 -16.45 11.27 3.12
C GLY A 26 -17.56 12.06 2.46
N GLN A 27 -17.31 12.68 1.32
CA GLN A 27 -18.28 13.48 0.58
C GLN A 27 -18.32 13.04 -0.90
N PRO A 28 -19.52 12.89 -1.51
CA PRO A 28 -19.61 12.50 -2.91
C PRO A 28 -19.26 13.67 -3.84
N SER A 29 -18.92 13.37 -5.09
CA SER A 29 -18.86 14.35 -6.18
C SER A 29 -19.88 14.07 -7.27
N GLU A 30 -20.19 15.09 -8.06
CA GLU A 30 -21.16 15.00 -9.15
C GLU A 30 -20.52 14.38 -10.41
N PHE A 31 -21.21 13.43 -11.05
CA PHE A 31 -20.74 12.82 -12.31
C PHE A 31 -20.51 13.90 -13.37
N GLY A 32 -19.37 13.84 -14.05
CA GLY A 32 -18.99 14.81 -15.07
C GLY A 32 -18.42 16.12 -14.53
N ARG A 33 -18.34 16.30 -13.20
CA ARG A 33 -17.80 17.50 -12.57
C ARG A 33 -16.49 17.18 -11.81
N PRO A 34 -15.33 17.61 -12.34
CA PRO A 34 -14.06 17.53 -11.63
C PRO A 34 -14.08 18.33 -10.33
N VAL A 35 -13.24 17.93 -9.38
CA VAL A 35 -12.99 18.68 -8.15
C VAL A 35 -11.56 19.22 -8.12
N THR A 36 -11.37 20.38 -7.51
CA THR A 36 -10.05 20.95 -7.25
C THR A 36 -9.32 20.18 -6.15
N VAL A 37 -8.00 20.37 -6.01
CA VAL A 37 -7.22 19.77 -4.90
C VAL A 37 -7.75 20.21 -3.53
N ALA A 38 -8.23 21.46 -3.40
CA ALA A 38 -8.82 21.96 -2.16
C ALA A 38 -10.14 21.23 -1.81
N GLU A 39 -11.06 21.15 -2.78
CA GLU A 39 -12.32 20.41 -2.61
C GLU A 39 -12.05 18.92 -2.34
N ALA A 40 -11.06 18.32 -3.02
CA ALA A 40 -10.65 16.94 -2.81
C ALA A 40 -10.16 16.68 -1.37
N ASP A 41 -9.40 17.60 -0.79
CA ASP A 41 -8.94 17.50 0.61
C ASP A 41 -10.11 17.56 1.59
N GLU A 42 -11.08 18.46 1.37
CA GLU A 42 -12.32 18.55 2.17
C GLU A 42 -13.22 17.31 2.02
N MET A 43 -13.16 16.63 0.87
CA MET A 43 -13.90 15.39 0.62
C MET A 43 -13.33 14.19 1.36
N ILE A 44 -12.07 14.21 1.81
CA ILE A 44 -11.44 13.08 2.51
C ILE A 44 -11.91 13.05 3.97
N PHE A 45 -12.57 11.97 4.37
CA PHE A 45 -13.01 11.76 5.75
C PHE A 45 -11.84 11.47 6.69
N GLY A 46 -10.92 10.61 6.24
CA GLY A 46 -9.81 10.14 7.04
C GLY A 46 -9.02 9.05 6.34
N TYR A 47 -8.15 8.41 7.10
CA TYR A 47 -7.16 7.49 6.56
C TYR A 47 -7.12 6.17 7.35
N VAL A 48 -6.71 5.11 6.66
CA VAL A 48 -6.42 3.78 7.21
C VAL A 48 -5.03 3.32 6.75
N LEU A 49 -4.42 2.39 7.47
CA LEU A 49 -3.33 1.58 6.93
C LEU A 49 -3.92 0.63 5.89
N LEU A 50 -3.16 0.34 4.83
CA LEU A 50 -3.56 -0.56 3.77
C LEU A 50 -2.38 -1.47 3.38
N ASN A 51 -2.64 -2.77 3.26
CA ASN A 51 -1.73 -3.73 2.64
C ASN A 51 -2.35 -4.24 1.34
N ASP A 52 -1.76 -3.86 0.20
CA ASP A 52 -2.17 -4.35 -1.12
C ASP A 52 -1.35 -5.59 -1.49
N TRP A 53 -1.84 -6.76 -1.05
CA TRP A 53 -1.13 -8.02 -1.23
C TRP A 53 -0.93 -8.34 -2.70
N SER A 54 0.28 -8.80 -3.04
CA SER A 54 0.73 -8.82 -4.42
C SER A 54 1.45 -10.12 -4.80
N ALA A 55 0.92 -10.86 -5.77
CA ALA A 55 1.61 -12.00 -6.38
C ALA A 55 2.48 -11.53 -7.56
N ARG A 56 3.74 -11.17 -7.31
CA ARG A 56 4.62 -10.47 -8.28
C ARG A 56 4.92 -11.27 -9.55
N ASP A 57 4.98 -12.59 -9.43
CA ASP A 57 5.19 -13.51 -10.55
C ASP A 57 3.97 -13.59 -11.47
N ILE A 58 2.77 -13.65 -10.90
CA ILE A 58 1.50 -13.56 -11.65
C ILE A 58 1.39 -12.18 -12.30
N GLN A 59 1.68 -11.12 -11.56
CA GLN A 59 1.63 -9.73 -12.04
C GLN A 59 2.51 -9.53 -13.27
N ALA A 60 3.76 -10.00 -13.22
CA ALA A 60 4.72 -9.85 -14.31
C ALA A 60 4.24 -10.50 -15.62
N TRP A 61 3.44 -11.57 -15.53
CA TRP A 61 2.87 -12.25 -16.68
C TRP A 61 1.62 -11.54 -17.23
N GLU A 62 0.69 -11.11 -16.36
CA GLU A 62 -0.63 -10.62 -16.80
C GLU A 62 -0.69 -9.12 -17.10
N TYR A 63 0.21 -8.29 -16.53
CA TYR A 63 -0.03 -6.84 -16.47
C TYR A 63 0.03 -6.12 -17.82
N GLN A 64 0.62 -6.74 -18.84
CA GLN A 64 0.71 -6.13 -20.18
C GLN A 64 -0.45 -6.61 -21.05
N PRO A 65 -1.23 -5.71 -21.67
CA PRO A 65 -1.13 -4.24 -21.65
C PRO A 65 -2.08 -3.54 -20.66
N LEU A 66 -2.89 -4.29 -19.88
CA LEU A 66 -4.08 -3.75 -19.21
C LEU A 66 -3.88 -3.36 -17.74
N GLY A 67 -2.68 -3.58 -17.19
CA GLY A 67 -2.36 -3.37 -15.79
C GLY A 67 -2.60 -4.61 -14.90
N PRO A 68 -2.23 -4.52 -13.62
CA PRO A 68 -2.38 -5.61 -12.65
C PRO A 68 -3.84 -6.04 -12.47
N PHE A 69 -4.08 -7.34 -12.28
CA PHE A 69 -5.43 -7.88 -12.13
C PHE A 69 -5.50 -8.99 -11.06
N GLN A 70 -5.36 -10.27 -11.43
CA GLN A 70 -5.48 -11.39 -10.48
C GLN A 70 -4.37 -11.36 -9.42
N ALA A 71 -3.21 -10.81 -9.76
CA ALA A 71 -2.10 -10.66 -8.84
C ALA A 71 -2.39 -9.74 -7.64
N LYS A 72 -3.44 -8.92 -7.73
CA LYS A 72 -3.92 -8.00 -6.69
C LYS A 72 -5.30 -8.38 -6.15
N ALA A 73 -6.12 -9.05 -6.94
CA ALA A 73 -7.47 -9.46 -6.57
C ALA A 73 -7.54 -10.51 -5.45
N THR A 74 -6.40 -11.08 -5.04
CA THR A 74 -6.34 -12.13 -4.01
C THR A 74 -6.75 -11.58 -2.64
N ALA A 75 -6.19 -10.44 -2.23
CA ALA A 75 -6.53 -9.81 -0.97
C ALA A 75 -6.03 -8.36 -0.92
N THR A 76 -6.81 -7.51 -0.27
CA THR A 76 -6.35 -6.20 0.24
C THR A 76 -6.83 -6.10 1.68
N THR A 77 -5.94 -5.71 2.60
CA THR A 77 -6.28 -5.57 4.03
C THR A 77 -6.21 -4.10 4.42
N ILE A 78 -7.13 -3.64 5.27
CA ILE A 78 -7.08 -2.30 5.87
C ILE A 78 -7.14 -2.38 7.39
N SER A 79 -6.56 -1.39 8.08
CA SER A 79 -6.75 -1.24 9.53
C SER A 79 -8.21 -0.89 9.86
N PRO A 80 -8.75 -1.32 11.01
CA PRO A 80 -10.17 -1.15 11.32
C PRO A 80 -10.55 0.28 11.75
N TRP A 81 -9.58 1.09 12.17
CA TRP A 81 -9.82 2.45 12.64
C TRP A 81 -9.51 3.47 11.56
N ILE A 82 -10.55 4.16 11.08
CA ILE A 82 -10.37 5.33 10.23
C ILE A 82 -9.97 6.50 11.13
N VAL A 83 -8.72 6.96 11.01
CA VAL A 83 -8.26 8.16 11.69
C VAL A 83 -8.71 9.36 10.87
N MET A 84 -9.61 10.17 11.45
CA MET A 84 -10.19 11.32 10.76
C MET A 84 -9.11 12.34 10.38
N ALA A 85 -9.23 12.94 9.19
CA ALA A 85 -8.30 13.95 8.70
C ALA A 85 -8.16 15.14 9.68
N ALA A 86 -9.26 15.55 10.32
CA ALA A 86 -9.27 16.60 11.33
C ALA A 86 -8.35 16.32 12.53
N ALA A 87 -8.16 15.06 12.91
CA ALA A 87 -7.25 14.68 13.99
C ALA A 87 -5.77 14.79 13.56
N LEU A 88 -5.51 14.66 12.26
CA LEU A 88 -4.17 14.68 11.67
C LEU A 88 -3.68 16.10 11.31
N GLU A 89 -4.56 17.11 11.39
CA GLU A 89 -4.25 18.49 11.01
C GLU A 89 -2.96 19.06 11.65
N PRO A 90 -2.64 18.81 12.94
CA PRO A 90 -1.38 19.27 13.53
C PRO A 90 -0.12 18.67 12.89
N PHE A 91 -0.25 17.63 12.07
CA PHE A 91 0.84 16.87 11.45
C PHE A 91 0.94 17.13 9.94
N ARG A 92 0.27 18.16 9.42
CA ARG A 92 0.35 18.58 8.02
C ARG A 92 1.80 18.87 7.60
N VAL A 93 2.19 18.37 6.45
CA VAL A 93 3.49 18.64 5.80
C VAL A 93 3.33 18.77 4.29
N SER A 94 4.24 19.48 3.65
CA SER A 94 4.27 19.57 2.19
C SER A 94 4.72 18.25 1.59
N THR A 95 4.24 17.92 0.39
CA THR A 95 4.82 16.83 -0.42
C THR A 95 6.30 17.12 -0.72
N PRO A 96 7.10 16.11 -1.08
CA PRO A 96 8.47 16.30 -1.53
C PRO A 96 8.60 17.37 -2.64
N PRO A 97 9.75 18.06 -2.72
CA PRO A 97 9.99 19.07 -3.76
C PRO A 97 9.80 18.53 -5.17
N ARG A 98 9.17 19.33 -6.03
CA ARG A 98 8.87 18.91 -7.41
C ARG A 98 10.09 19.03 -8.31
N GLU A 99 10.40 17.98 -9.06
CA GLU A 99 11.42 18.01 -10.12
C GLU A 99 10.94 18.74 -11.38
N ARG A 100 9.61 18.75 -11.61
CA ARG A 100 8.96 19.42 -12.74
C ARG A 100 7.72 20.17 -12.28
N PRO A 101 7.38 21.31 -12.90
CA PRO A 101 6.15 22.02 -12.60
C PRO A 101 4.91 21.15 -12.81
N LEU A 102 3.94 21.25 -11.91
CA LEU A 102 2.64 20.62 -12.07
C LEU A 102 1.77 21.44 -13.03
N LEU A 103 0.84 20.76 -13.71
CA LEU A 103 -0.27 21.44 -14.37
C LEU A 103 -1.14 22.17 -13.34
N PRO A 104 -1.78 23.30 -13.70
CA PRO A 104 -2.49 24.15 -12.73
C PRO A 104 -3.52 23.41 -11.86
N TYR A 105 -4.23 22.42 -12.42
CA TYR A 105 -5.28 21.70 -11.69
C TYR A 105 -4.79 20.79 -10.56
N LEU A 106 -3.48 20.50 -10.48
CA LEU A 106 -2.85 19.71 -9.41
C LEU A 106 -2.07 20.57 -8.41
N GLN A 107 -2.13 21.90 -8.53
CA GLN A 107 -1.44 22.77 -7.59
C GLN A 107 -2.08 22.66 -6.21
N GLU A 108 -1.23 22.48 -5.20
CA GLU A 108 -1.66 22.36 -3.81
C GLU A 108 -1.84 23.76 -3.21
N PRO A 109 -2.97 24.06 -2.56
CA PRO A 109 -3.21 25.36 -1.93
C PRO A 109 -2.43 25.54 -0.61
N GLY A 110 -1.77 24.49 -0.13
CA GLY A 110 -1.00 24.44 1.10
C GLY A 110 -0.34 23.06 1.28
N PRO A 111 0.18 22.75 2.48
CA PRO A 111 0.61 21.39 2.83
C PRO A 111 -0.56 20.39 2.69
N MET A 112 -0.41 19.37 1.83
CA MET A 112 -1.49 18.41 1.52
C MET A 112 -1.16 16.96 1.93
N LEU A 113 -0.10 16.76 2.71
CA LEU A 113 0.35 15.46 3.19
C LEU A 113 0.44 15.47 4.72
N TYR A 114 0.77 14.33 5.33
CA TYR A 114 0.89 14.19 6.78
C TYR A 114 2.19 13.50 7.18
N ASP A 115 2.77 13.94 8.31
CA ASP A 115 3.88 13.26 8.98
C ASP A 115 3.34 12.07 9.79
N ILE A 116 3.35 10.89 9.17
CA ILE A 116 2.85 9.64 9.75
C ILE A 116 3.97 8.61 9.64
N HIS A 117 4.51 8.22 10.80
CA HIS A 117 5.46 7.13 10.88
C HIS A 117 4.78 5.82 10.52
N LEU A 118 5.46 4.99 9.74
CA LEU A 118 4.97 3.69 9.30
C LEU A 118 6.04 2.63 9.55
N GLU A 119 5.61 1.46 10.01
CA GLU A 119 6.48 0.30 10.15
C GLU A 119 5.75 -0.99 9.79
N VAL A 120 6.52 -1.99 9.35
CA VAL A 120 6.01 -3.34 9.07
C VAL A 120 6.86 -4.38 9.77
N ASP A 121 6.21 -5.26 10.50
CA ASP A 121 6.80 -6.48 11.03
C ASP A 121 6.45 -7.69 10.17
N LEU A 122 7.43 -8.56 9.97
CA LEU A 122 7.26 -9.94 9.47
C LEU A 122 7.54 -10.91 10.63
N ILE A 123 6.61 -11.82 10.85
CA ILE A 123 6.65 -12.82 11.92
C ILE A 123 6.53 -14.22 11.30
N PRO A 124 7.59 -15.03 11.29
CA PRO A 124 7.52 -16.43 10.89
C PRO A 124 6.61 -17.26 11.80
N GLU A 125 6.15 -18.41 11.31
CA GLU A 125 5.35 -19.32 12.13
C GLU A 125 6.13 -19.80 13.37
N GLY A 126 5.61 -19.47 14.56
CA GLY A 126 6.28 -19.76 15.82
C GLY A 126 7.54 -18.94 16.10
N GLY A 127 7.85 -17.95 15.25
CA GLY A 127 9.00 -17.05 15.38
C GLY A 127 8.68 -15.74 16.11
N GLU A 128 9.70 -14.87 16.18
CA GLU A 128 9.57 -13.52 16.76
C GLU A 128 9.44 -12.43 15.69
N PRO A 129 8.75 -11.31 15.97
CA PRO A 129 8.59 -10.20 15.04
C PRO A 129 9.93 -9.55 14.66
N THR A 130 10.17 -9.43 13.36
CA THR A 130 11.25 -8.62 12.79
C THR A 130 10.66 -7.42 12.07
N THR A 131 11.02 -6.20 12.48
CA THR A 131 10.66 -5.00 11.71
C THR A 131 11.49 -4.94 10.45
N ILE A 132 10.83 -5.12 9.30
CA ILE A 132 11.49 -5.21 8.00
C ILE A 132 11.59 -3.86 7.29
N THR A 133 10.76 -2.88 7.67
CA THR A 133 10.83 -1.52 7.14
C THR A 133 10.33 -0.48 8.14
N ARG A 134 10.94 0.70 8.08
CA ARG A 134 10.45 1.93 8.73
C ARG A 134 10.51 3.07 7.74
N THR A 135 9.36 3.68 7.49
CA THR A 135 9.23 4.79 6.53
C THR A 135 8.24 5.82 7.07
N ASN A 136 7.83 6.76 6.24
CA ASN A 136 6.87 7.77 6.59
C ASN A 136 5.94 8.09 5.41
N TYR A 137 4.67 8.35 5.67
CA TYR A 137 3.73 8.77 4.63
C TYR A 137 4.17 10.06 3.91
N ARG A 138 4.96 10.91 4.57
CA ARG A 138 5.48 12.16 3.99
C ARG A 138 6.43 11.96 2.81
N GLU A 139 6.87 10.73 2.54
CA GLU A 139 7.68 10.38 1.38
C GLU A 139 6.86 10.34 0.08
N MET A 140 5.53 10.32 0.16
CA MET A 140 4.66 10.26 -1.02
C MET A 140 4.77 11.52 -1.89
N TYR A 141 5.14 11.31 -3.16
CA TYR A 141 5.33 12.41 -4.09
C TYR A 141 4.02 13.13 -4.46
N TYR A 142 2.88 12.43 -4.46
CA TYR A 142 1.56 13.04 -4.63
C TYR A 142 0.72 12.83 -3.39
N SER A 143 -0.01 13.86 -2.97
CA SER A 143 -0.98 13.76 -1.87
C SER A 143 -2.26 13.02 -2.31
N SER A 144 -3.00 12.46 -1.36
CA SER A 144 -4.31 11.86 -1.66
C SER A 144 -5.31 12.86 -2.23
N ALA A 145 -5.22 14.14 -1.84
CA ALA A 145 -6.01 15.21 -2.44
C ALA A 145 -5.68 15.40 -3.95
N GLN A 146 -4.39 15.37 -4.32
CA GLN A 146 -3.98 15.37 -5.73
C GLN A 146 -4.45 14.11 -6.48
N GLN A 147 -4.37 12.93 -5.85
CA GLN A 147 -4.85 11.67 -6.43
C GLN A 147 -6.35 11.74 -6.73
N LEU A 148 -7.17 12.19 -5.78
CA LEU A 148 -8.61 12.33 -5.95
C LEU A 148 -8.95 13.41 -7.00
N ALA A 149 -8.32 14.58 -6.96
CA ALA A 149 -8.49 15.62 -7.97
C ALA A 149 -8.14 15.10 -9.38
N HIS A 150 -7.05 14.34 -9.51
CA HIS A 150 -6.70 13.69 -10.78
C HIS A 150 -7.75 12.66 -11.22
N HIS A 151 -8.22 11.82 -10.30
CA HIS A 151 -9.18 10.76 -10.60
C HIS A 151 -10.51 11.35 -11.12
N THR A 152 -10.98 12.46 -10.52
CA THR A 152 -12.20 13.14 -11.00
C THR A 152 -12.01 13.99 -12.27
N SER A 153 -10.78 14.19 -12.74
CA SER A 153 -10.49 15.13 -13.85
C SER A 153 -11.14 14.75 -15.19
N SER A 154 -11.48 13.47 -15.39
CA SER A 154 -12.20 12.97 -16.55
C SER A 154 -13.73 12.93 -16.37
N GLY A 155 -14.23 13.38 -15.22
CA GLY A 155 -15.65 13.33 -14.85
C GLY A 155 -16.06 12.10 -14.03
N CYS A 156 -15.11 11.27 -13.58
CA CYS A 156 -15.39 10.16 -12.66
C CYS A 156 -15.94 10.70 -11.33
N PRO A 157 -17.13 10.27 -10.88
CA PRO A 157 -17.67 10.67 -9.58
C PRO A 157 -17.01 9.89 -8.45
N MET A 158 -16.94 10.51 -7.27
CA MET A 158 -16.59 9.86 -6.02
C MET A 158 -17.85 9.63 -5.18
N ASN A 159 -17.89 8.51 -4.46
CA ASN A 159 -18.96 8.16 -3.53
C ASN A 159 -18.41 8.08 -2.10
N VAL A 160 -19.31 8.29 -1.13
CA VAL A 160 -18.97 8.09 0.28
C VAL A 160 -18.56 6.64 0.50
N GLY A 161 -17.39 6.43 1.10
CA GLY A 161 -16.80 5.11 1.35
C GLY A 161 -15.86 4.62 0.25
N ASP A 162 -15.71 5.34 -0.87
CA ASP A 162 -14.65 5.03 -1.83
C ASP A 162 -13.27 5.11 -1.14
N LEU A 163 -12.38 4.20 -1.52
CA LEU A 163 -11.06 4.05 -0.93
C LEU A 163 -9.99 4.27 -2.00
N LEU A 164 -9.10 5.23 -1.76
CA LEU A 164 -7.96 5.52 -2.63
C LEU A 164 -6.67 5.07 -1.93
N GLY A 165 -6.06 4.00 -2.44
CA GLY A 165 -4.73 3.57 -2.01
C GLY A 165 -3.65 4.56 -2.45
N SER A 166 -2.65 4.78 -1.61
CA SER A 166 -1.55 5.71 -1.90
C SER A 166 -0.65 5.23 -3.03
N GLY A 167 -0.60 3.91 -3.26
CA GLY A 167 0.56 3.25 -3.86
C GLY A 167 1.61 2.95 -2.78
N THR A 168 2.47 1.98 -3.04
CA THR A 168 3.52 1.54 -2.12
C THR A 168 4.39 2.70 -1.64
N ILE A 169 4.49 2.87 -0.32
CA ILE A 169 5.23 3.95 0.34
C ILE A 169 6.67 3.51 0.57
N SER A 170 7.58 4.08 -0.22
CA SER A 170 9.03 3.82 -0.11
C SER A 170 9.80 5.12 0.10
N GLY A 171 10.59 5.17 1.17
CA GLY A 171 11.56 6.24 1.41
C GLY A 171 12.88 6.02 0.67
N PRO A 172 13.84 6.95 0.79
CA PRO A 172 15.07 6.95 -0.01
C PRO A 172 16.10 5.88 0.39
N THR A 173 15.97 5.28 1.58
CA THR A 173 16.91 4.27 2.09
C THR A 173 16.42 2.85 1.84
N LYS A 174 17.33 1.86 1.89
CA LYS A 174 16.94 0.46 1.68
C LYS A 174 15.94 0.01 2.75
N GLU A 175 16.16 0.41 4.00
CA GLU A 175 15.39 0.05 5.19
C GLU A 175 14.03 0.77 5.27
N SER A 176 13.74 1.67 4.33
CA SER A 176 12.48 2.43 4.24
C SER A 176 11.63 2.04 3.03
N ARG A 177 11.96 0.95 2.34
CA ARG A 177 11.19 0.45 1.17
C ARG A 177 9.92 -0.26 1.62
N GLY A 178 8.83 -0.09 0.87
CA GLY A 178 7.48 -0.52 1.26
C GLY A 178 7.08 -1.93 0.82
N SER A 179 7.94 -2.67 0.11
CA SER A 179 7.69 -4.04 -0.35
C SER A 179 8.92 -4.94 -0.19
N LEU A 180 8.71 -6.27 -0.09
CA LEU A 180 9.81 -7.23 -0.11
C LEU A 180 10.46 -7.30 -1.49
N LEU A 181 9.74 -7.03 -2.57
CA LEU A 181 10.32 -6.86 -3.91
C LEU A 181 11.46 -5.83 -3.89
N GLU A 182 11.25 -4.68 -3.25
CA GLU A 182 12.24 -3.62 -3.15
C GLU A 182 13.29 -3.92 -2.08
N LEU A 183 12.90 -4.40 -0.89
CA LEU A 183 13.81 -4.72 0.22
C LEU A 183 14.81 -5.81 -0.17
N SER A 184 14.34 -6.84 -0.87
CA SER A 184 15.14 -7.98 -1.31
C SER A 184 15.82 -7.78 -2.67
N TRP A 185 15.60 -6.62 -3.31
CA TRP A 185 16.07 -6.33 -4.66
C TRP A 185 15.70 -7.41 -5.70
N GLY A 186 14.40 -7.76 -5.72
CA GLY A 186 13.88 -8.83 -6.58
C GLY A 186 14.34 -10.23 -6.17
N GLY A 187 14.64 -10.43 -4.88
CA GLY A 187 15.14 -11.68 -4.31
C GLY A 187 16.65 -11.88 -4.44
N LYS A 188 17.39 -10.90 -4.95
CA LYS A 188 18.86 -10.97 -5.08
C LYS A 188 19.59 -10.72 -3.76
N GLU A 189 18.97 -9.99 -2.85
CA GLU A 189 19.52 -9.59 -1.55
C GLU A 189 18.50 -9.88 -0.43
N PRO A 190 18.26 -11.16 -0.07
CA PRO A 190 17.29 -11.53 0.96
C PRO A 190 17.53 -10.79 2.28
N ILE A 191 16.46 -10.46 2.98
CA ILE A 191 16.55 -9.86 4.32
C ILE A 191 16.72 -10.95 5.38
N THR A 192 17.49 -10.67 6.43
CA THR A 192 17.67 -11.58 7.57
C THR A 192 16.70 -11.22 8.70
N LEU A 193 15.92 -12.20 9.14
CA LEU A 193 15.01 -12.08 10.27
C LEU A 193 15.75 -12.30 11.60
N LYS A 194 15.17 -11.87 12.72
CA LYS A 194 15.78 -12.03 14.06
C LYS A 194 16.12 -13.48 14.42
N GLY A 195 15.34 -14.45 13.93
CA GLY A 195 15.61 -15.88 14.10
C GLY A 195 16.76 -16.44 13.26
N GLY A 196 17.38 -15.62 12.41
CA GLY A 196 18.45 -16.03 11.48
C GLY A 196 17.94 -16.54 10.13
N GLU A 197 16.64 -16.80 10.00
CA GLU A 197 15.98 -17.10 8.73
C GLU A 197 16.11 -15.93 7.74
N SER A 198 16.02 -16.23 6.44
CA SER A 198 16.03 -15.23 5.37
C SER A 198 14.70 -15.18 4.64
N ARG A 199 14.26 -13.98 4.22
CA ARG A 199 13.10 -13.81 3.33
C ARG A 199 13.47 -12.99 2.10
N SER A 200 13.04 -13.47 0.94
CA SER A 200 13.00 -12.68 -0.30
C SER A 200 11.59 -12.21 -0.62
N PHE A 201 10.63 -13.07 -0.33
CA PHE A 201 9.19 -12.88 -0.47
C PHE A 201 8.52 -13.56 0.73
N ILE A 202 7.22 -13.40 0.88
CA ILE A 202 6.45 -13.99 1.98
C ILE A 202 6.37 -15.50 1.79
N GLU A 203 6.56 -16.24 2.87
CA GLU A 203 6.37 -17.69 2.93
C GLU A 203 5.03 -18.04 3.60
N ASP A 204 4.54 -19.27 3.37
CA ASP A 204 3.34 -19.76 4.02
C ASP A 204 3.46 -19.63 5.54
N ASN A 205 2.36 -19.21 6.17
CA ASN A 205 2.24 -18.98 7.61
C ASN A 205 3.02 -17.78 8.18
N ASP A 206 3.75 -17.02 7.36
CA ASP A 206 4.23 -15.71 7.78
C ASP A 206 3.05 -14.78 8.10
N THR A 207 3.18 -14.01 9.17
CA THR A 207 2.26 -12.94 9.55
C THR A 207 2.90 -11.58 9.31
N ILE A 208 2.18 -10.71 8.61
CA ILE A 208 2.56 -9.31 8.40
C ILE A 208 1.71 -8.45 9.31
N THR A 209 2.34 -7.53 10.03
CA THR A 209 1.66 -6.50 10.83
C THR A 209 2.18 -5.13 10.45
N MET A 210 1.30 -4.28 9.91
CA MET A 210 1.59 -2.87 9.67
C MET A 210 1.08 -2.01 10.81
N ARG A 211 1.87 -1.01 11.20
CA ARG A 211 1.50 0.01 12.19
C ARG A 211 1.85 1.39 11.69
N GLY A 212 1.07 2.37 12.10
CA GLY A 212 1.34 3.77 11.81
C GLY A 212 0.86 4.70 12.90
N TRP A 213 1.54 5.84 13.04
CA TRP A 213 1.17 6.89 13.98
C TRP A 213 1.74 8.25 13.59
N ALA A 214 0.99 9.31 13.94
CA ALA A 214 1.49 10.67 13.97
C ALA A 214 1.99 10.99 15.38
N GLN A 215 3.18 11.59 15.49
CA GLN A 215 3.88 11.80 16.77
C GLN A 215 3.94 13.29 17.14
N ALA A 216 3.40 13.65 18.30
CA ALA A 216 3.51 14.98 18.91
C ALA A 216 4.31 14.92 20.22
N ASP A 217 4.55 16.07 20.85
CA ASP A 217 5.07 16.10 22.21
C ASP A 217 3.98 15.66 23.20
N GLY A 218 4.28 14.63 24.00
CA GLY A 218 3.37 14.10 25.03
C GLY A 218 2.20 13.22 24.54
N TYR A 219 1.95 13.07 23.23
CA TYR A 219 0.91 12.15 22.72
C TYR A 219 1.21 11.61 21.31
N ARG A 220 0.47 10.55 20.92
CA ARG A 220 0.48 9.98 19.56
C ARG A 220 -0.94 9.73 19.07
N ILE A 221 -1.17 9.85 17.76
CA ILE A 221 -2.39 9.41 17.09
C ILE A 221 -2.06 8.16 16.29
N GLY A 222 -2.48 6.99 16.78
CA GLY A 222 -2.18 5.70 16.17
C GLY A 222 -3.34 5.17 15.32
N PHE A 223 -3.01 4.38 14.31
CA PHE A 223 -3.95 3.75 13.38
C PHE A 223 -4.38 2.33 13.80
N GLY A 224 -3.89 1.83 14.94
CA GLY A 224 -4.02 0.42 15.31
C GLY A 224 -3.11 -0.45 14.45
N GLU A 225 -3.58 -1.66 14.13
CA GLU A 225 -2.83 -2.63 13.34
C GLU A 225 -3.59 -3.01 12.06
N CYS A 226 -2.85 -3.23 10.98
CA CYS A 226 -3.32 -3.88 9.77
C CYS A 226 -2.53 -5.19 9.62
N THR A 227 -3.16 -6.31 9.99
CA THR A 227 -2.49 -7.61 10.19
C THR A 227 -3.13 -8.69 9.32
N GLY A 228 -2.30 -9.54 8.72
CA GLY A 228 -2.75 -10.75 8.01
C GLY A 228 -1.71 -11.86 8.08
N LYS A 229 -2.18 -13.11 8.24
CA LYS A 229 -1.37 -14.33 8.12
C LYS A 229 -1.60 -14.94 6.75
N VAL A 230 -0.53 -15.24 6.02
CA VAL A 230 -0.61 -15.94 4.74
C VAL A 230 -0.89 -17.41 5.01
N LEU A 231 -1.91 -17.96 4.36
CA LEU A 231 -2.21 -19.38 4.40
C LEU A 231 -1.62 -20.07 3.16
N PRO A 232 -1.27 -21.36 3.27
CA PRO A 232 -0.91 -22.15 2.09
C PRO A 232 -1.96 -22.06 0.99
N ALA A 233 -1.50 -22.00 -0.25
CA ALA A 233 -2.38 -22.12 -1.41
C ALA A 233 -3.11 -23.47 -1.41
N LEU A 234 -4.26 -23.52 -2.07
CA LEU A 234 -5.02 -24.77 -2.20
C LEU A 234 -4.17 -25.87 -2.88
N PRO A 235 -4.22 -27.11 -2.39
CA PRO A 235 -3.64 -28.26 -3.06
C PRO A 235 -4.21 -28.45 -4.48
N GLU A 236 -3.40 -28.96 -5.42
CA GLU A 236 -3.83 -29.16 -6.81
C GLU A 236 -5.06 -30.07 -6.94
N ASP A 237 -5.20 -31.09 -6.09
CA ASP A 237 -6.32 -32.03 -6.08
C ASP A 237 -7.63 -31.41 -5.56
N GLU A 238 -7.56 -30.27 -4.89
CA GLU A 238 -8.74 -29.47 -4.49
C GLU A 238 -9.21 -28.52 -5.61
N LEU A 239 -8.42 -28.33 -6.67
CA LEU A 239 -8.78 -27.44 -7.76
C LEU A 239 -9.68 -28.14 -8.79
N PRO A 240 -10.91 -27.67 -9.02
CA PRO A 240 -11.89 -28.39 -9.83
C PRO A 240 -11.52 -28.51 -11.31
N PHE A 241 -10.64 -27.63 -11.81
CA PHE A 241 -10.16 -27.62 -13.20
C PHE A 241 -8.83 -28.37 -13.40
N MET A 242 -8.18 -28.82 -12.32
CA MET A 242 -6.98 -29.67 -12.38
C MET A 242 -7.31 -31.16 -12.25
N ARG A 243 -8.56 -31.51 -11.90
CA ARG A 243 -9.05 -32.89 -11.89
C ARG A 243 -9.30 -33.36 -13.33
N GLY A 244 -8.27 -33.94 -13.95
CA GLY A 244 -8.35 -34.72 -15.19
C GLY A 244 -8.84 -36.14 -14.96
#